data_AF-W1UN19-F1
#
_entry.id   AF-W1UN19-F1
#
_cell.length_a   1.000
_cell.length_b   1.000
_cell.length_c   1.000
_cell.angle_alpha   90.00
_cell.angle_beta   90.00
_cell.angle_gamma   90.00
#
_symmetry.space_group_name_H-M   'P 1'
#
loop_
_entity.id
_entity.type
_entity.pdbx_description
1 polymer ?
#
loop_
_entity_poly.entity_id
_entity_poly.type
_entity_poly.pdbx_seq_one_letter_code
_entity_poly.pdbx_strand_id
1 'polypeptide(L)'
;MIFLIRFVQNAVDIYSLILIVFALMSWFPNAYESRLGRLIISLVKPIVAPLQRLPLQIAGLDLSVWIAVLLVHFLGEQLTRLLVIFL
;
A
#
# COMPACT_ATOMS: atom_id res chain seq x y z
N MET A 1 19.66 0.25 16.50
CA MET A 1 19.65 0.61 15.06
C MET A 1 19.04 -0.48 14.18
N ILE A 2 19.61 -1.70 14.14
CA ILE A 2 19.10 -2.80 13.28
C ILE A 2 17.63 -3.14 13.55
N PHE A 3 17.20 -3.16 14.81
CA PHE A 3 15.80 -3.43 15.17
C PHE A 3 14.83 -2.40 14.55
N LEU A 4 15.17 -1.12 14.59
CA LEU A 4 14.32 -0.04 14.06
C LEU A 4 14.23 -0.11 12.53
N ILE A 5 15.34 -0.38 11.85
CA ILE A 5 15.37 -0.56 10.40
C ILE A 5 14.48 -1.75 9.99
N ARG A 6 14.63 -2.90 10.66
CA ARG A 6 13.79 -4.07 10.41
C ARG A 6 12.32 -3.80 10.69
N PHE A 7 12.01 -3.02 11.72
CA PHE A 7 10.64 -2.62 12.02
C PHE A 7 10.02 -1.82 10.86
N VAL A 8 10.75 -0.84 10.32
CA VAL A 8 10.28 -0.06 9.16
C VAL A 8 10.10 -0.95 7.93
N GLN A 9 11.07 -1.81 7.62
CA GLN A 9 11.00 -2.73 6.48
C GLN A 9 9.80 -3.67 6.59
N ASN A 10 9.60 -4.30 7.76
CA ASN A 10 8.43 -5.15 8.00
C ASN A 10 7.11 -4.39 7.84
N ALA A 11 7.05 -3.13 8.29
CA ALA A 11 5.85 -2.31 8.13
C ALA A 11 5.55 -2.01 6.66
N VAL A 12 6.58 -1.70 5.86
CA VAL A 12 6.49 -1.48 4.41
C VAL A 12 6.00 -2.73 3.70
N ASP A 13 6.56 -3.90 4.04
CA ASP A 13 6.20 -5.19 3.45
C ASP A 13 4.74 -5.55 3.77
N ILE A 14 4.33 -5.43 5.04
CA ILE A 14 2.97 -5.71 5.49
C ILE A 14 1.98 -4.77 4.80
N TYR A 15 2.28 -3.47 4.74
CA TYR A 15 1.38 -2.51 4.12
C TYR A 15 1.27 -2.72 2.61
N SER A 16 2.37 -3.09 1.95
CA SER A 16 2.38 -3.46 0.54
C SER A 16 1.56 -4.72 0.27
N LEU A 17 1.64 -5.72 1.16
CA LEU A 17 0.78 -6.90 1.08
C LEU A 17 -0.70 -6.52 1.19
N ILE A 18 -1.07 -5.61 2.10
CA ILE A 18 -2.45 -5.12 2.23
C ILE A 18 -2.93 -4.45 0.94
N LEU A 19 -2.10 -3.64 0.29
CA LEU A 19 -2.40 -3.04 -1.01
C LEU A 19 -2.59 -4.10 -2.10
N ILE A 20 -1.73 -5.12 -2.15
CA ILE A 20 -1.87 -6.23 -3.09
C ILE A 20 -3.17 -6.98 -2.84
N VAL A 21 -3.50 -7.33 -1.59
CA VAL A 21 -4.78 -7.98 -1.25
C VAL A 21 -5.95 -7.09 -1.68
N PHE A 22 -5.86 -5.77 -1.49
CA PHE A 22 -6.87 -4.83 -1.97
C PHE A 22 -7.07 -4.89 -3.49
N ALA A 23 -5.98 -4.95 -4.28
CA ALA A 23 -6.07 -5.18 -5.73
C ALA A 23 -6.66 -6.55 -6.05
N LEU A 24 -6.25 -7.62 -5.37
CA LEU A 24 -6.81 -8.96 -5.60
C LEU A 24 -8.31 -9.00 -5.34
N MET A 25 -8.83 -8.25 -4.36
CA MET A 25 -10.26 -8.15 -4.10
C MET A 25 -11.05 -7.58 -5.30
N SER A 26 -10.43 -6.84 -6.23
CA SER A 26 -11.13 -6.34 -7.42
C SER A 26 -11.56 -7.46 -8.37
N TRP A 27 -10.92 -8.63 -8.28
CA TRP A 27 -11.25 -9.81 -9.10
C TRP A 27 -12.33 -10.70 -8.46
N PHE A 28 -12.66 -10.49 -7.20
CA PHE A 28 -13.67 -11.29 -6.50
C PHE A 28 -14.96 -10.49 -6.27
N PRO A 29 -16.11 -10.94 -6.81
CA PRO A 29 -17.38 -10.28 -6.54
C PRO A 29 -17.70 -10.33 -5.03
N ASN A 30 -18.27 -9.25 -4.50
CA ASN A 30 -18.62 -9.06 -3.07
C ASN A 30 -17.44 -9.00 -2.07
N ALA A 31 -16.18 -9.08 -2.50
CA ALA A 31 -15.04 -9.04 -1.58
C ALA A 31 -14.98 -7.74 -0.74
N TYR A 32 -15.27 -6.61 -1.38
CA TYR A 32 -15.33 -5.29 -0.74
C TYR A 32 -16.44 -5.16 0.31
N GLU A 33 -17.54 -5.90 0.18
CA GLU A 33 -18.68 -5.85 1.11
C GLU A 33 -18.51 -6.75 2.33
N SER A 34 -17.47 -7.58 2.36
CA SER A 34 -17.15 -8.37 3.54
C SER A 34 -16.65 -7.48 4.70
N ARG A 35 -16.75 -7.97 5.95
CA ARG A 35 -16.21 -7.26 7.12
C ARG A 35 -14.70 -6.99 6.97
N LEU A 36 -13.96 -7.97 6.46
CA LEU A 36 -12.53 -7.85 6.18
C LEU A 36 -12.25 -6.90 5.02
N GLY A 37 -13.03 -6.96 3.95
CA GLY A 37 -12.90 -6.06 2.80
C GLY A 37 -13.07 -4.60 3.19
N ARG A 38 -14.09 -4.27 4.00
CA ARG A 38 -14.28 -2.92 4.53
C ARG A 38 -13.12 -2.44 5.40
N LEU A 39 -12.51 -3.32 6.19
CA LEU A 39 -11.32 -3.01 6.98
C LEU A 39 -10.12 -2.74 6.08
N ILE A 40 -9.88 -3.57 5.07
CA ILE A 40 -8.78 -3.35 4.13
C ILE A 40 -8.98 -2.04 3.36
N ILE A 41 -10.20 -1.77 2.90
CA ILE A 41 -10.55 -0.51 2.24
C ILE A 41 -10.22 0.69 3.15
N SER A 42 -10.57 0.65 4.44
CA SER A 42 -10.29 1.77 5.34
C SER A 42 -8.78 1.99 5.55
N LEU A 43 -7.97 0.93 5.55
CA LEU A 43 -6.51 1.01 5.66
C LEU A 43 -5.84 1.60 4.42
N VAL A 44 -6.32 1.26 3.22
CA VAL A 44 -5.70 1.70 1.96
C VAL A 44 -6.26 3.02 1.43
N LYS A 45 -7.50 3.38 1.80
CA LYS A 45 -8.20 4.59 1.34
C LYS A 45 -7.36 5.88 1.45
N PRO A 46 -6.60 6.14 2.52
CA PRO A 46 -5.81 7.36 2.63
C PRO A 46 -4.78 7.54 1.49
N ILE A 47 -4.21 6.43 1.00
CA ILE A 47 -3.19 6.45 -0.06
C ILE A 47 -3.81 6.25 -1.43
N VAL A 48 -4.78 5.35 -1.55
CA VAL A 48 -5.38 4.98 -2.83
C VAL A 48 -6.41 6.01 -3.32
N ALA A 49 -7.20 6.62 -2.42
CA ALA A 49 -8.26 7.55 -2.85
C ALA A 49 -7.75 8.80 -3.58
N PRO A 50 -6.61 9.43 -3.19
CA PRO A 50 -6.00 10.49 -3.99
C PRO A 50 -5.57 10.00 -5.38
N LEU A 51 -5.01 8.79 -5.48
CA LEU A 51 -4.54 8.21 -6.73
C LEU A 51 -5.69 7.89 -7.68
N GLN A 52 -6.82 7.41 -7.16
CA GLN A 52 -8.03 7.12 -7.94
C GLN A 52 -8.69 8.38 -8.55
N ARG A 53 -8.32 9.59 -8.12
CA ARG A 53 -8.76 10.83 -8.79
C ARG A 53 -8.03 11.08 -10.10
N LEU A 54 -6.91 10.41 -10.32
CA LEU A 54 -6.15 10.48 -11.56
C LEU A 54 -6.71 9.43 -12.54
N PRO A 55 -6.62 9.66 -13.87
CA PRO A 55 -7.06 8.72 -14.89
C PRO A 55 -6.09 7.53 -15.04
N LEU A 56 -5.89 6.79 -13.95
CA LEU A 56 -4.92 5.69 -13.84
C LEU A 56 -5.56 4.31 -14.04
N GLN A 57 -6.88 4.24 -14.18
CA GLN A 57 -7.57 2.99 -14.50
C GLN A 57 -7.46 2.73 -16.00
N ILE A 58 -6.70 1.70 -16.38
CA ILE A 58 -6.50 1.34 -17.78
C ILE A 58 -6.99 -0.10 -17.98
N ALA A 59 -7.96 -0.29 -18.89
CA ALA A 59 -8.45 -1.61 -19.28
C ALA A 59 -8.89 -2.53 -18.12
N GLY A 60 -9.46 -1.95 -17.05
CA GLY A 60 -9.88 -2.70 -15.86
C GLY A 60 -8.76 -3.05 -14.87
N LEU A 61 -7.52 -2.64 -15.14
CA LEU A 61 -6.42 -2.69 -14.19
C LEU A 61 -6.33 -1.38 -13.42
N ASP A 62 -6.32 -1.47 -12.08
CA ASP A 62 -6.14 -0.31 -11.22
C ASP A 62 -4.64 -0.03 -11.01
N LEU A 63 -4.04 0.81 -11.87
CA LEU A 63 -2.65 1.24 -11.68
C LEU A 63 -2.46 2.07 -10.41
N SER A 64 -3.53 2.58 -9.80
CA SER A 64 -3.45 3.30 -8.53
C SER A 64 -2.82 2.43 -7.43
N VAL A 65 -3.11 1.11 -7.43
CA VAL A 65 -2.53 0.20 -6.45
C VAL A 65 -1.05 -0.03 -6.70
N TRP A 66 -0.65 -0.19 -7.96
CA TRP A 66 0.78 -0.30 -8.32
C TRP A 66 1.57 0.93 -7.90
N ILE A 67 1.02 2.13 -8.16
CA ILE A 67 1.63 3.38 -7.73
C ILE A 67 1.66 3.49 -6.21
N ALA A 68 0.61 3.07 -5.51
CA ALA A 68 0.59 3.04 -4.05
C ALA A 68 1.68 2.14 -3.47
N VAL A 69 1.87 0.94 -4.02
CA VAL A 69 2.93 0.01 -3.58
C VAL A 69 4.30 0.63 -3.80
N LEU A 70 4.55 1.22 -4.97
CA LEU A 70 5.81 1.90 -5.28
C LEU A 70 6.07 3.06 -4.30
N LEU A 71 5.05 3.85 -4.02
CA LEU A 71 5.13 4.99 -3.11
C LEU A 71 5.44 4.56 -1.68
N VAL A 72 4.83 3.47 -1.21
CA VAL A 72 5.10 2.90 0.12
C VAL A 72 6.54 2.39 0.24
N HIS A 73 7.05 1.67 -0.77
CA HIS A 73 8.45 1.22 -0.79
C HIS A 73 9.42 2.40 -0.85
N PHE A 74 9.15 3.38 -1.70
CA PHE A 74 9.98 4.58 -1.82
C PHE A 74 10.05 5.34 -0.50
N LEU A 75 8.92 5.57 0.17
CA LEU A 75 8.89 6.23 1.48
C LEU A 75 9.62 5.41 2.55
N GLY A 76 9.45 4.08 2.53
CA GLY A 76 10.16 3.16 3.41
C GLY A 76 11.67 3.25 3.29
N GLU A 77 12.18 3.14 2.06
CA GLU A 77 13.62 3.25 1.74
C GLU A 77 14.18 4.60 2.15
N GLN A 78 13.45 5.69 1.88
CA GLN A 78 13.90 7.03 2.27
C GLN A 78 13.92 7.20 3.79
N LEU A 79 12.92 6.67 4.50
CA LEU A 79 12.92 6.67 5.96
C LEU A 79 14.09 5.85 6.51
N THR A 80 14.35 4.66 5.98
CA THR A 80 15.50 3.84 6.38
C THR A 80 16.83 4.55 6.12
N ARG A 81 16.98 5.21 4.96
CA ARG A 81 18.17 6.01 4.64
C ARG A 81 18.38 7.13 5.65
N LEU A 82 17.33 7.88 6.00
CA LEU A 82 17.41 8.93 7.01
C LEU A 82 17.80 8.34 8.37
N LEU A 83 17.18 7.24 8.79
CA LEU A 83 17.51 6.57 10.04
C LEU A 83 18.98 6.12 10.09
N VAL A 84 19.56 5.68 8.98
CA VAL A 84 20.99 5.30 8.91
C VAL A 84 21.92 6.51 8.95
N ILE A 85 21.49 7.66 8.42
CA ILE A 85 22.30 8.89 8.41
C ILE A 85 22.31 9.59 9.77
N PHE A 86 21.17 9.59 10.48
CA PHE A 86 20.99 10.38 11.71
C PHE A 86 21.26 9.64 13.02
N LEU A 87 21.24 8.30 13.03
CA LEU A 87 21.50 7.47 14.21
C LEU A 87 22.85 6.76 14.04
#